data_AF-A0A6G1L5Z0-F1
#
_entry.id   AF-A0A6G1L5Z0-F1
#
_cell.length_a   1.000
_cell.length_b   1.000
_cell.length_c   1.000
_cell.angle_alpha   90.00
_cell.angle_beta   90.00
_cell.angle_gamma   90.00
#
_symmetry.space_group_name_H-M   'P 1'
#
loop_
_entity.id
_entity.type
_entity.pdbx_description
1 polymer ?
#
loop_
_entity_poly.entity_id
_entity_poly.type
_entity_poly.pdbx_seq_one_letter_code
_entity_poly.pdbx_strand_id
1 'polypeptide(L)'
;MSPPAANTVGETNDSHISPAIGSAQQWDQDRPVTLSSNGTITTPDGIVKPNIGRSIDDVEALGSDSEPLTSWQKRNNIDTAKQVKLVKLAHMRYQHPDLDTITTFLKDFGMHVAQKSADGTKIWFRGYGPDQYVYYAQKGEKKFLGGAFEVESMAELEKASQIPGASHIMEMTDAPGGGHIVTLTDPEGFKMNLIYGQSPAEPAPEVFWPARQVLYNNETDKPRVRAFNRYTPGPAAVHKLGHYGLCVRDFDAQLEWYTTNFNFAPTDFLYVPVVDENSNGIDRAARKDVGVFAHVDRGDQPVDHHTFFMTSNATSHVHHCSFEVHDYDTQHLGHQWLAKKRYKSVWGIGRHILGSQIFDYWWDTTGNMVEHYADGDLVNEDTPIGWSNAGDEALAVWGPEVPKWFLE
;
A
#
# COMPACT_ATOMS: atom_id res chain seq x y z
N MET A 1 63.48 -5.48 16.39
CA MET A 1 62.79 -4.17 16.31
C MET A 1 61.97 -4.17 15.03
N SER A 2 60.64 -4.04 15.18
CA SER A 2 59.64 -3.46 14.25
C SER A 2 58.24 -4.00 14.63
N PRO A 3 57.18 -3.17 14.64
CA PRO A 3 55.84 -3.51 15.15
C PRO A 3 54.97 -4.25 14.12
N PRO A 4 53.83 -4.86 14.52
CA PRO A 4 52.99 -5.67 13.64
C PRO A 4 52.15 -4.83 12.66
N ALA A 5 51.88 -5.45 11.51
CA ALA A 5 51.14 -4.92 10.37
C ALA A 5 49.65 -4.67 10.67
N ALA A 6 49.14 -3.58 10.10
CA ALA A 6 47.72 -3.24 10.06
C ALA A 6 46.98 -4.17 9.09
N ASN A 7 45.85 -4.72 9.54
CA ASN A 7 44.90 -5.40 8.68
C ASN A 7 44.10 -4.37 7.87
N THR A 8 44.02 -4.65 6.57
CA THR A 8 43.33 -3.92 5.52
C THR A 8 41.82 -3.82 5.77
N VAL A 9 41.30 -2.60 5.58
CA VAL A 9 39.88 -2.27 5.49
C VAL A 9 39.34 -2.85 4.18
N GLY A 10 38.24 -3.61 4.27
CA GLY A 10 37.51 -4.16 3.14
C GLY A 10 36.76 -3.07 2.36
N GLU A 11 36.77 -3.25 1.04
CA GLU A 11 36.27 -2.37 -0.01
C GLU A 11 34.80 -1.96 0.17
N THR A 12 34.54 -0.67 0.02
CA THR A 12 33.22 -0.10 -0.25
C THR A 12 32.86 -0.36 -1.71
N ASN A 13 31.77 -1.09 -1.96
CA ASN A 13 31.22 -1.30 -3.30
C ASN A 13 30.52 0.00 -3.77
N ASP A 14 31.28 0.88 -4.42
CA ASP A 14 30.74 1.96 -5.24
C ASP A 14 30.22 1.36 -6.55
N SER A 15 28.92 1.06 -6.61
CA SER A 15 28.26 0.67 -7.86
C SER A 15 27.90 1.94 -8.64
N HIS A 16 28.77 2.34 -9.57
CA HIS A 16 28.39 3.25 -10.64
C HIS A 16 27.30 2.63 -11.50
N ILE A 17 26.12 3.23 -11.53
CA ILE A 17 24.99 2.83 -12.38
C ILE A 17 24.60 4.05 -13.22
N SER A 18 24.61 3.89 -14.54
CA SER A 18 24.09 4.88 -15.49
C SER A 18 22.57 5.02 -15.35
N PRO A 19 21.99 6.22 -15.46
CA PRO A 19 20.54 6.40 -15.42
C PRO A 19 19.87 5.81 -16.67
N ALA A 20 18.69 5.22 -16.47
CA ALA A 20 17.82 4.77 -17.55
C ALA A 20 17.25 5.99 -18.29
N ILE A 21 17.15 5.89 -19.61
CA ILE A 21 16.55 6.90 -20.47
C ILE A 21 15.07 6.54 -20.57
N GLY A 22 14.26 7.10 -19.68
CA GLY A 22 12.80 7.10 -19.74
C GLY A 22 12.31 8.48 -19.30
N SER A 23 11.15 8.91 -19.79
CA SER A 23 10.48 10.12 -19.32
C SER A 23 9.08 9.74 -18.85
N ALA A 24 8.72 10.16 -17.64
CA ALA A 24 7.33 10.21 -17.19
C ALA A 24 6.71 11.56 -17.62
N GLN A 25 5.57 11.52 -18.31
CA GLN A 25 4.81 12.73 -18.70
C GLN A 25 3.91 13.18 -17.55
N GLN A 26 3.97 14.47 -17.21
CA GLN A 26 2.95 15.17 -16.44
C GLN A 26 2.73 16.53 -17.13
N TRP A 27 1.49 16.88 -17.46
CA TRP A 27 1.12 18.10 -18.22
C TRP A 27 1.75 18.21 -19.62
N ASP A 28 1.78 17.12 -20.40
CA ASP A 28 2.35 17.09 -21.76
C ASP A 28 3.85 17.48 -21.85
N GLN A 29 4.60 17.42 -20.74
CA GLN A 29 6.04 17.69 -20.70
C GLN A 29 6.82 16.49 -20.13
N ASP A 30 7.95 16.15 -20.78
CA ASP A 30 8.92 15.18 -20.29
C ASP A 30 9.57 15.68 -18.99
N ARG A 31 9.46 14.93 -17.89
CA ARG A 31 10.32 15.17 -16.72
C ARG A 31 11.75 14.69 -17.04
N PRO A 32 12.74 15.56 -16.82
CA PRO A 32 13.75 15.23 -15.84
C PRO A 32 13.90 16.40 -14.87
N VAL A 33 13.51 16.23 -13.62
CA VAL A 33 14.14 16.97 -12.53
C VAL A 33 14.67 15.98 -11.51
N THR A 34 15.41 15.00 -12.01
CA THR A 34 16.39 14.30 -11.19
C THR A 34 17.65 15.17 -11.16
N LEU A 35 18.05 15.60 -9.96
CA LEU A 35 19.46 15.91 -9.73
C LEU A 35 20.20 14.63 -10.07
N SER A 36 20.77 14.56 -11.27
CA SER A 36 21.63 13.44 -11.61
C SER A 36 22.73 13.33 -10.55
N SER A 37 23.20 12.12 -10.25
CA SER A 37 24.26 11.87 -9.27
C SER A 37 25.57 12.64 -9.55
N ASN A 38 25.70 13.23 -10.74
CA ASN A 38 26.81 14.08 -11.16
C ASN A 38 26.58 15.59 -10.97
N GLY A 39 25.44 16.03 -10.41
CA GLY A 39 25.13 17.42 -10.10
C GLY A 39 24.68 18.29 -11.27
N THR A 40 24.41 17.71 -12.45
CA THR A 40 23.90 18.46 -13.60
C THR A 40 22.38 18.60 -13.51
N ILE A 41 21.88 19.83 -13.48
CA ILE A 41 20.45 20.17 -13.51
C ILE A 41 20.07 20.48 -14.96
N THR A 42 19.32 19.59 -15.60
CA THR A 42 18.70 19.83 -16.90
C THR A 42 17.22 20.08 -16.67
N THR A 43 16.74 21.31 -16.80
CA THR A 43 15.30 21.62 -16.78
C THR A 43 14.78 21.78 -18.22
N PRO A 44 13.57 21.31 -18.56
CA PRO A 44 13.00 21.47 -19.91
C PRO A 44 13.03 22.90 -20.46
N ASP A 45 12.92 23.91 -19.58
CA ASP A 45 12.87 25.32 -19.94
C ASP A 45 14.23 26.06 -19.89
N GLY A 46 15.33 25.37 -19.57
CA GLY A 46 16.67 25.96 -19.40
C GLY A 46 16.85 26.93 -18.22
N ILE A 47 15.78 27.26 -17.49
CA ILE A 47 15.79 28.10 -16.28
C ILE A 47 15.25 27.28 -15.11
N VAL A 48 16.06 27.16 -14.05
CA VAL A 48 15.63 26.58 -12.78
C VAL A 48 14.56 27.48 -12.15
N LYS A 49 13.35 26.96 -11.99
CA LYS A 49 12.21 27.61 -11.31
C LYS A 49 12.01 26.99 -9.93
N PRO A 50 11.37 27.69 -8.97
CA PRO A 50 10.92 27.07 -7.72
C PRO A 50 10.00 25.88 -7.99
N ASN A 51 10.03 24.86 -7.11
CA ASN A 51 9.09 23.74 -7.18
C ASN A 51 7.65 24.22 -6.99
N ILE A 52 6.71 23.61 -7.72
CA ILE A 52 5.28 23.92 -7.66
C ILE A 52 4.53 22.61 -7.42
N GLY A 53 3.52 22.64 -6.53
CA GLY A 53 2.58 21.56 -6.31
C GLY A 53 1.20 22.14 -5.98
N ARG A 54 0.14 21.46 -6.40
CA ARG A 54 -1.26 21.81 -6.12
C ARG A 54 -2.12 20.55 -6.20
N SER A 55 -3.24 20.53 -5.47
CA SER A 55 -4.31 19.57 -5.74
C SER A 55 -4.98 19.91 -7.08
N ILE A 56 -5.22 18.89 -7.89
CA ILE A 56 -5.91 18.97 -9.18
C ILE A 56 -7.00 17.90 -9.21
N ASP A 57 -7.99 18.07 -10.07
CA ASP A 57 -9.05 17.08 -10.26
C ASP A 57 -8.49 15.79 -10.86
N ASP A 58 -9.13 14.65 -10.56
CA ASP A 58 -8.75 13.31 -11.01
C ASP A 58 -8.58 13.20 -12.53
N VAL A 59 -9.49 13.76 -13.32
CA VAL A 59 -9.41 13.78 -14.79
C VAL A 59 -8.17 14.56 -15.27
N GLU A 60 -7.80 15.66 -14.60
CA GLU A 60 -6.57 16.39 -14.93
C GLU A 60 -5.33 15.59 -14.54
N ALA A 61 -5.36 14.91 -13.39
CA ALA A 61 -4.24 14.11 -12.89
C ALA A 61 -3.95 12.90 -13.79
N LEU A 62 -4.98 12.19 -14.22
CA LEU A 62 -4.88 10.98 -15.04
C LEU A 62 -4.61 11.27 -16.53
N GLY A 63 -4.98 12.46 -16.99
CA GLY A 63 -4.75 12.90 -18.36
C GLY A 63 -5.57 12.10 -19.39
N SER A 64 -5.11 12.13 -20.65
CA SER A 64 -5.85 11.59 -21.79
C SER A 64 -5.86 10.07 -21.87
N ASP A 65 -4.94 9.38 -21.19
CA ASP A 65 -4.84 7.93 -21.21
C ASP A 65 -5.67 7.30 -20.07
N SER A 66 -6.95 7.69 -20.03
CA SER A 66 -7.90 7.25 -19.02
C SER A 66 -9.22 6.79 -19.66
N GLU A 67 -9.97 5.94 -18.96
CA GLU A 67 -11.31 5.54 -19.41
C GLU A 67 -12.31 5.45 -18.25
N PRO A 68 -13.62 5.75 -18.45
CA PRO A 68 -14.62 5.60 -17.39
C PRO A 68 -14.71 4.15 -16.91
N LEU A 69 -14.78 3.94 -15.59
CA LEU A 69 -14.87 2.62 -14.96
C LEU A 69 -16.00 1.76 -15.56
N THR A 70 -17.17 2.33 -15.77
CA THR A 70 -18.33 1.64 -16.37
C THR A 70 -18.08 1.13 -17.79
N SER A 71 -17.23 1.83 -18.56
CA SER A 71 -16.83 1.40 -19.90
C SER A 71 -15.91 0.18 -19.85
N TRP A 72 -14.92 0.20 -18.93
CA TRP A 72 -14.04 -0.94 -18.67
C TRP A 72 -14.82 -2.16 -18.17
N GLN A 73 -15.73 -1.99 -17.21
CA GLN A 73 -16.57 -3.06 -16.69
C GLN A 73 -17.40 -3.72 -17.80
N LYS A 74 -18.04 -2.90 -18.65
CA LYS A 74 -18.83 -3.40 -19.78
C LYS A 74 -17.97 -4.18 -20.79
N ARG A 75 -16.78 -3.66 -21.12
CA ARG A 75 -15.83 -4.31 -22.04
C ARG A 75 -15.32 -5.64 -21.52
N ASN A 76 -15.15 -5.77 -20.20
CA ASN A 76 -14.70 -6.98 -19.52
C ASN A 76 -15.86 -7.88 -19.04
N ASN A 77 -17.10 -7.61 -19.45
CA ASN A 77 -18.30 -8.38 -19.08
C ASN A 77 -18.52 -8.52 -17.57
N ILE A 78 -18.13 -7.52 -16.80
CA ILE A 78 -18.30 -7.51 -15.34
C ILE A 78 -19.78 -7.24 -15.01
N ASP A 79 -20.40 -8.20 -14.35
CA ASP A 79 -21.76 -8.08 -13.81
C ASP A 79 -21.67 -7.71 -12.33
N THR A 80 -21.74 -6.42 -12.04
CA THR A 80 -21.58 -5.90 -10.66
C THR A 80 -22.66 -6.39 -9.71
N ALA A 81 -23.82 -6.86 -10.20
CA ALA A 81 -24.84 -7.48 -9.34
C ALA A 81 -24.42 -8.88 -8.84
N LYS A 82 -23.54 -9.57 -9.58
CA LYS A 82 -23.02 -10.89 -9.21
C LYS A 82 -21.79 -10.85 -8.33
N GLN A 83 -21.09 -9.72 -8.23
CA GLN A 83 -19.95 -9.55 -7.33
C GLN A 83 -20.39 -9.61 -5.86
N VAL A 84 -19.56 -10.21 -5.01
CA VAL A 84 -19.66 -10.07 -3.56
C VAL A 84 -19.34 -8.63 -3.17
N LYS A 85 -20.17 -8.01 -2.34
CA LYS A 85 -20.03 -6.62 -1.91
C LYS A 85 -19.13 -6.49 -0.69
N LEU A 86 -17.88 -6.13 -0.95
CA LEU A 86 -16.91 -5.73 0.05
C LEU A 86 -17.21 -4.30 0.53
N VAL A 87 -16.91 -4.03 1.80
CA VAL A 87 -17.04 -2.72 2.45
C VAL A 87 -15.68 -2.03 2.52
N LYS A 88 -14.68 -2.72 3.07
CA LYS A 88 -13.32 -2.22 3.29
C LYS A 88 -12.36 -3.36 3.65
N LEU A 89 -11.07 -3.13 3.51
CA LEU A 89 -10.04 -3.98 4.11
C LEU A 89 -10.01 -3.75 5.63
N ALA A 90 -9.98 -4.84 6.40
CA ALA A 90 -10.05 -4.81 7.85
C ALA A 90 -8.72 -5.17 8.50
N HIS A 91 -8.13 -6.31 8.13
CA HIS A 91 -6.88 -6.76 8.74
C HIS A 91 -6.04 -7.68 7.86
N MET A 92 -4.75 -7.73 8.15
CA MET A 92 -3.80 -8.64 7.51
C MET A 92 -3.53 -9.85 8.40
N ARG A 93 -3.38 -11.05 7.81
CA ARG A 93 -3.16 -12.29 8.56
C ARG A 93 -1.84 -12.96 8.16
N TYR A 94 -0.99 -13.22 9.15
CA TYR A 94 0.30 -13.89 8.95
C TYR A 94 0.60 -14.94 10.03
N GLN A 95 1.44 -15.91 9.66
CA GLN A 95 2.14 -16.76 10.60
C GLN A 95 3.56 -16.26 10.84
N HIS A 96 3.98 -16.34 12.11
CA HIS A 96 5.30 -15.94 12.59
C HIS A 96 5.92 -17.05 13.44
N PRO A 97 7.20 -17.40 13.23
CA PRO A 97 7.87 -18.42 14.05
C PRO A 97 7.99 -18.04 15.52
N ASP A 98 8.19 -16.75 15.79
CA ASP A 98 8.33 -16.18 17.11
C ASP A 98 7.37 -14.99 17.29
N LEU A 99 6.33 -15.23 18.09
CA LEU A 99 5.30 -14.23 18.39
C LEU A 99 5.82 -13.09 19.27
N ASP A 100 6.81 -13.30 20.13
CA ASP A 100 7.33 -12.25 21.01
C ASP A 100 8.21 -11.27 20.22
N THR A 101 9.01 -11.80 19.30
CA THR A 101 9.83 -11.00 18.39
C THR A 101 8.97 -10.11 17.50
N ILE A 102 7.97 -10.68 16.79
CA ILE A 102 7.06 -9.87 15.96
C ILE A 102 6.20 -8.92 16.79
N THR A 103 5.78 -9.31 18.01
CA THR A 103 5.03 -8.42 18.92
C THR A 103 5.83 -7.18 19.26
N THR A 104 7.14 -7.32 19.48
CA THR A 104 8.02 -6.19 19.78
C THR A 104 8.11 -5.25 18.59
N PHE A 105 8.32 -5.80 17.39
CA PHE A 105 8.34 -5.00 16.16
C PHE A 105 7.02 -4.27 15.92
N LEU A 106 5.88 -4.97 15.96
CA LEU A 106 4.57 -4.35 15.67
C LEU A 106 4.21 -3.25 16.68
N LYS A 107 4.69 -3.34 17.92
CA LYS A 107 4.58 -2.25 18.90
C LYS A 107 5.46 -1.05 18.56
N ASP A 108 6.71 -1.30 18.17
CA ASP A 108 7.61 -0.23 17.73
C ASP A 108 7.19 0.37 16.38
N PHE A 109 6.46 -0.38 15.57
CA PHE A 109 5.81 0.04 14.33
C PHE A 109 4.51 0.84 14.59
N GLY A 110 3.99 0.84 15.81
CA GLY A 110 2.88 1.71 16.22
C GLY A 110 1.51 1.05 16.35
N MET A 111 1.47 -0.28 16.47
CA MET A 111 0.28 -1.04 16.85
C MET A 111 0.29 -1.39 18.35
N HIS A 112 -0.85 -1.83 18.88
CA HIS A 112 -0.91 -2.44 20.22
C HIS A 112 -1.69 -3.75 20.22
N VAL A 113 -1.43 -4.59 21.23
CA VAL A 113 -2.12 -5.87 21.38
C VAL A 113 -3.56 -5.62 21.80
N ALA A 114 -4.51 -6.06 20.95
CA ALA A 114 -5.93 -6.09 21.26
C ALA A 114 -6.27 -7.30 22.14
N GLN A 115 -5.77 -8.48 21.76
CA GLN A 115 -6.03 -9.73 22.46
C GLN A 115 -4.90 -10.73 22.21
N LYS A 116 -4.70 -11.66 23.15
CA LYS A 116 -3.94 -12.90 22.96
C LYS A 116 -4.87 -14.09 23.18
N SER A 117 -4.74 -15.14 22.39
CA SER A 117 -5.54 -16.35 22.60
C SER A 117 -5.14 -17.04 23.91
N ALA A 118 -6.07 -17.82 24.47
CA ALA A 118 -5.85 -18.52 25.75
C ALA A 118 -4.66 -19.51 25.70
N ASP A 119 -4.42 -20.11 24.54
CA ASP A 119 -3.30 -21.03 24.29
C ASP A 119 -1.98 -20.30 23.92
N GLY A 120 -2.02 -18.96 23.79
CA GLY A 120 -0.87 -18.14 23.40
C GLY A 120 -0.39 -18.32 21.96
N THR A 121 -1.17 -18.98 21.09
CA THR A 121 -0.78 -19.24 19.70
C THR A 121 -1.22 -18.16 18.71
N LYS A 122 -2.06 -17.21 19.14
CA LYS A 122 -2.60 -16.14 18.30
C LYS A 122 -2.55 -14.81 19.05
N ILE A 123 -2.22 -13.74 18.33
CA ILE A 123 -2.23 -12.36 18.83
C ILE A 123 -2.90 -11.48 17.78
N TRP A 124 -3.84 -10.66 18.25
CA TRP A 124 -4.50 -9.63 17.46
C TRP A 124 -3.93 -8.27 17.84
N PHE A 125 -3.54 -7.48 16.85
CA PHE A 125 -3.02 -6.12 17.03
C PHE A 125 -3.94 -5.12 16.37
N ARG A 126 -4.20 -4.01 17.06
CA ARG A 126 -5.08 -2.95 16.57
C ARG A 126 -4.33 -1.63 16.48
N GLY A 127 -4.86 -0.75 15.64
CA GLY A 127 -4.53 0.66 15.63
C GLY A 127 -5.43 1.47 16.58
N TYR A 128 -5.35 2.79 16.46
CA TYR A 128 -6.22 3.72 17.18
C TYR A 128 -7.57 3.94 16.50
N GLY A 129 -7.73 3.48 15.25
CA GLY A 129 -8.99 3.55 14.51
C GLY A 129 -10.10 2.66 15.08
N PRO A 130 -11.26 2.63 14.42
CA PRO A 130 -12.45 1.90 14.88
C PRO A 130 -12.33 0.37 14.70
N ASP A 131 -11.33 -0.10 13.96
CA ASP A 131 -11.14 -1.53 13.71
C ASP A 131 -10.78 -2.30 14.98
N GLN A 132 -11.42 -3.46 15.14
CA GLN A 132 -11.20 -4.34 16.27
C GLN A 132 -9.75 -4.83 16.34
N TYR A 133 -9.15 -5.06 15.16
CA TYR A 133 -7.73 -5.27 14.94
C TYR A 133 -7.40 -5.07 13.45
N VAL A 134 -6.14 -4.73 13.16
CA VAL A 134 -5.60 -4.48 11.81
C VAL A 134 -4.56 -5.52 11.40
N TYR A 135 -4.06 -6.31 12.36
CA TYR A 135 -3.07 -7.36 12.12
C TYR A 135 -3.36 -8.58 13.01
N TYR A 136 -3.32 -9.76 12.40
CA TYR A 136 -3.43 -11.06 13.06
C TYR A 136 -2.11 -11.82 12.89
N ALA A 137 -1.50 -12.20 14.01
CA ALA A 137 -0.31 -13.03 14.04
C ALA A 137 -0.64 -14.38 14.67
N GLN A 138 -0.31 -15.46 13.97
CA GLN A 138 -0.40 -16.82 14.49
C GLN A 138 0.98 -17.45 14.58
N LYS A 139 1.25 -18.23 15.64
CA LYS A 139 2.49 -18.98 15.75
C LYS A 139 2.56 -20.05 14.66
N GLY A 140 3.68 -20.11 13.94
CA GLY A 140 3.90 -21.10 12.88
C GLY A 140 5.07 -20.71 11.98
N GLU A 141 5.38 -21.55 10.99
CA GLU A 141 6.33 -21.15 9.94
C GLU A 141 5.84 -19.91 9.19
N LYS A 142 6.75 -19.09 8.67
CA LYS A 142 6.39 -17.85 7.95
C LYS A 142 5.39 -18.19 6.83
N LYS A 143 4.19 -17.62 6.92
CA LYS A 143 3.13 -17.87 5.95
C LYS A 143 2.18 -16.70 5.86
N PHE A 144 1.80 -16.35 4.65
CA PHE A 144 0.68 -15.46 4.40
C PHE A 144 -0.65 -16.21 4.55
N LEU A 145 -1.54 -15.69 5.38
CA LEU A 145 -2.87 -16.26 5.63
C LEU A 145 -4.01 -15.43 5.00
N GLY A 146 -3.68 -14.35 4.30
CA GLY A 146 -4.62 -13.53 3.55
C GLY A 146 -4.87 -12.14 4.14
N GLY A 147 -5.21 -11.19 3.27
CA GLY A 147 -5.94 -9.98 3.67
C GLY A 147 -7.38 -10.34 4.03
N ALA A 148 -8.01 -9.56 4.89
CA ALA A 148 -9.38 -9.79 5.33
C ALA A 148 -10.26 -8.56 5.05
N PHE A 149 -11.28 -8.73 4.24
CA PHE A 149 -12.24 -7.69 3.89
C PHE A 149 -13.56 -7.89 4.64
N GLU A 150 -14.15 -6.79 5.09
CA GLU A 150 -15.53 -6.80 5.57
C GLU A 150 -16.50 -6.87 4.38
N VAL A 151 -17.57 -7.64 4.51
CA VAL A 151 -18.68 -7.68 3.54
C VAL A 151 -19.94 -7.03 4.10
N GLU A 152 -20.81 -6.53 3.22
CA GLU A 152 -21.97 -5.73 3.63
C GLU A 152 -23.01 -6.50 4.46
N SER A 153 -23.09 -7.82 4.30
CA SER A 153 -24.08 -8.65 4.99
C SER A 153 -23.66 -10.11 5.13
N MET A 154 -24.38 -10.84 5.97
CA MET A 154 -24.25 -12.30 6.04
C MET A 154 -24.58 -12.97 4.70
N ALA A 155 -25.52 -12.42 3.92
CA ALA A 155 -25.87 -12.94 2.60
C ALA A 155 -24.70 -12.79 1.60
N GLU A 156 -23.91 -11.72 1.70
CA GLU A 156 -22.68 -11.56 0.91
C GLU A 156 -21.60 -12.56 1.34
N LEU A 157 -21.53 -12.91 2.63
CA LEU A 157 -20.63 -13.95 3.13
C LEU A 157 -21.06 -15.35 2.65
N GLU A 158 -22.36 -15.65 2.63
CA GLU A 158 -22.95 -16.87 2.07
C GLU A 158 -22.73 -16.98 0.56
N LYS A 159 -22.86 -15.86 -0.16
CA LYS A 159 -22.54 -15.76 -1.59
C LYS A 159 -21.07 -16.07 -1.84
N ALA A 160 -20.16 -15.50 -1.05
CA ALA A 160 -18.74 -15.77 -1.14
C ALA A 160 -18.38 -17.23 -0.85
N SER A 161 -19.08 -17.89 0.09
CA SER A 161 -18.82 -19.30 0.39
C SER A 161 -19.21 -20.25 -0.75
N GLN A 162 -19.91 -19.78 -1.77
CA GLN A 162 -20.22 -20.56 -2.98
C GLN A 162 -19.15 -20.43 -4.08
N ILE A 163 -18.17 -19.53 -3.93
CA ILE A 163 -17.07 -19.39 -4.89
C ILE A 163 -16.19 -20.64 -4.81
N PRO A 164 -15.79 -21.25 -5.95
CA PRO A 164 -14.93 -22.42 -5.95
C PRO A 164 -13.64 -22.21 -5.14
N GLY A 165 -13.35 -23.13 -4.22
CA GLY A 165 -12.18 -23.06 -3.34
C GLY A 165 -12.38 -22.23 -2.06
N ALA A 166 -13.57 -21.68 -1.83
CA ALA A 166 -13.95 -21.07 -0.56
C ALA A 166 -14.12 -22.11 0.56
N SER A 167 -13.78 -21.73 1.79
CA SER A 167 -14.13 -22.49 2.98
C SER A 167 -15.62 -22.40 3.29
N HIS A 168 -16.11 -23.27 4.17
CA HIS A 168 -17.38 -23.01 4.85
C HIS A 168 -17.25 -21.76 5.73
N ILE A 169 -18.39 -21.13 6.03
CA ILE A 169 -18.46 -20.04 6.99
C ILE A 169 -18.10 -20.57 8.38
N MET A 170 -17.12 -19.95 9.03
CA MET A 170 -16.69 -20.29 10.38
C MET A 170 -16.97 -19.12 11.33
N GLU A 171 -17.42 -19.42 12.54
CA GLU A 171 -17.50 -18.43 13.62
C GLU A 171 -16.10 -18.12 14.17
N MET A 172 -15.80 -16.84 14.39
CA MET A 172 -14.52 -16.38 14.93
C MET A 172 -14.55 -16.33 16.46
N THR A 173 -14.72 -17.47 17.11
CA THR A 173 -14.93 -17.56 18.58
C THR A 173 -13.78 -16.98 19.41
N ASP A 174 -12.54 -17.07 18.90
CA ASP A 174 -11.36 -16.57 19.60
C ASP A 174 -11.03 -15.12 19.27
N ALA A 175 -11.59 -14.56 18.19
CA ALA A 175 -11.22 -13.22 17.74
C ALA A 175 -11.93 -12.18 18.59
N PRO A 176 -11.23 -11.10 19.02
CA PRO A 176 -11.92 -9.98 19.65
C PRO A 176 -12.98 -9.43 18.70
N GLY A 177 -14.12 -9.03 19.24
CA GLY A 177 -15.30 -8.59 18.49
C GLY A 177 -16.05 -9.68 17.73
N GLY A 178 -15.59 -10.93 17.75
CA GLY A 178 -16.29 -12.07 17.15
C GLY A 178 -16.52 -11.91 15.64
N GLY A 179 -17.67 -12.41 15.18
CA GLY A 179 -18.09 -12.41 13.77
C GLY A 179 -17.87 -13.75 13.07
N HIS A 180 -18.03 -13.74 11.76
CA HIS A 180 -17.90 -14.91 10.89
C HIS A 180 -16.84 -14.66 9.82
N ILE A 181 -16.19 -15.72 9.34
CA ILE A 181 -15.15 -15.66 8.33
C ILE A 181 -15.32 -16.75 7.26
N VAL A 182 -15.04 -16.38 6.01
CA VAL A 182 -14.83 -17.30 4.87
C VAL A 182 -13.43 -17.05 4.32
N THR A 183 -12.67 -18.11 4.05
CA THR A 183 -11.37 -18.01 3.39
C THR A 183 -11.49 -18.54 1.96
N LEU A 184 -11.16 -17.69 0.99
CA LEU A 184 -11.06 -18.02 -0.42
C LEU A 184 -9.61 -18.30 -0.82
N THR A 185 -9.45 -19.00 -1.93
CA THR A 185 -8.16 -19.27 -2.55
C THR A 185 -8.21 -18.75 -3.97
N ASP A 186 -7.33 -17.80 -4.30
CA ASP A 186 -7.24 -17.28 -5.66
C ASP A 186 -6.54 -18.28 -6.60
N PRO A 187 -6.53 -18.02 -7.93
CA PRO A 187 -5.91 -18.91 -8.92
C PRO A 187 -4.45 -19.29 -8.63
N GLU A 188 -3.68 -18.44 -7.95
CA GLU A 188 -2.28 -18.72 -7.58
C GLU A 188 -2.10 -19.32 -6.18
N GLY A 189 -3.19 -19.53 -5.45
CA GLY A 189 -3.16 -20.16 -4.14
C GLY A 189 -3.06 -19.19 -2.96
N PHE A 190 -3.04 -17.88 -3.21
CA PHE A 190 -3.10 -16.90 -2.14
C PHE A 190 -4.45 -16.95 -1.45
N LYS A 191 -4.44 -16.59 -0.17
CA LYS A 191 -5.66 -16.55 0.65
C LYS A 191 -6.22 -15.14 0.63
N MET A 192 -7.54 -15.06 0.54
CA MET A 192 -8.31 -13.86 0.81
C MET A 192 -9.40 -14.24 1.81
N ASN A 193 -9.63 -13.42 2.83
CA ASN A 193 -10.62 -13.68 3.84
C ASN A 193 -11.73 -12.65 3.74
N LEU A 194 -12.97 -13.08 3.94
CA LEU A 194 -14.12 -12.19 4.08
C LEU A 194 -14.71 -12.35 5.47
N ILE A 195 -15.07 -11.24 6.11
CA ILE A 195 -15.65 -11.23 7.45
C ILE A 195 -16.97 -10.49 7.48
N TYR A 196 -17.86 -10.91 8.38
CA TYR A 196 -19.10 -10.20 8.70
C TYR A 196 -19.43 -10.30 10.18
N GLY A 197 -20.01 -9.24 10.75
CA GLY A 197 -20.55 -9.23 12.11
C GLY A 197 -19.50 -9.09 13.22
N GLN A 198 -18.27 -8.67 12.89
CA GLN A 198 -17.28 -8.29 13.90
C GLN A 198 -17.67 -6.93 14.49
N SER A 199 -17.75 -6.83 15.82
CA SER A 199 -18.03 -5.54 16.46
C SER A 199 -16.85 -4.57 16.32
N PRO A 200 -17.08 -3.26 16.13
CA PRO A 200 -16.03 -2.26 16.20
C PRO A 200 -15.33 -2.26 17.57
N ALA A 201 -14.08 -1.80 17.59
CA ALA A 201 -13.39 -1.56 18.84
C ALA A 201 -14.02 -0.40 19.62
N GLU A 202 -14.08 -0.53 20.94
CA GLU A 202 -14.33 0.62 21.80
C GLU A 202 -13.25 1.70 21.58
N PRO A 203 -13.65 2.97 21.45
CA PRO A 203 -12.71 4.08 21.34
C PRO A 203 -11.79 4.07 22.55
N ALA A 204 -10.48 3.98 22.32
CA ALA A 204 -9.55 4.05 23.44
C ALA A 204 -9.36 5.52 23.89
N PRO A 205 -8.96 5.77 25.14
CA PRO A 205 -8.91 7.12 25.69
C PRO A 205 -8.03 8.07 24.87
N GLU A 206 -8.47 9.31 24.67
CA GLU A 206 -7.78 10.32 23.83
C GLU A 206 -6.29 10.51 24.17
N VAL A 207 -5.89 10.25 25.42
CA VAL A 207 -4.49 10.37 25.87
C VAL A 207 -3.54 9.39 25.17
N PHE A 208 -4.06 8.30 24.61
CA PHE A 208 -3.25 7.27 23.97
C PHE A 208 -3.04 7.53 22.47
N TRP A 209 -3.88 8.35 21.84
CA TRP A 209 -3.92 8.51 20.38
C TRP A 209 -3.59 9.93 19.94
N PRO A 210 -3.24 10.17 18.67
CA PRO A 210 -3.04 11.51 18.13
C PRO A 210 -4.31 12.34 18.34
N ALA A 211 -4.32 13.15 19.40
CA ALA A 211 -5.56 13.73 19.89
C ALA A 211 -6.12 14.81 18.96
N ARG A 212 -5.27 15.42 18.10
CA ARG A 212 -5.65 16.53 17.19
C ARG A 212 -4.71 16.60 15.99
N GLN A 213 -5.31 16.92 14.83
CA GLN A 213 -4.60 17.26 13.61
C GLN A 213 -3.57 18.38 13.86
N VAL A 214 -2.35 18.18 13.35
CA VAL A 214 -1.32 19.22 13.34
C VAL A 214 -1.76 20.35 12.40
N LEU A 215 -1.89 21.56 12.95
CA LEU A 215 -2.18 22.74 12.15
C LEU A 215 -0.89 23.30 11.54
N TYR A 216 -0.88 23.46 10.22
CA TYR A 216 0.23 24.08 9.49
C TYR A 216 -0.06 25.57 9.25
N ASN A 217 1.00 26.37 9.33
CA ASN A 217 0.97 27.78 8.91
C ASN A 217 1.67 27.84 7.55
N ASN A 218 1.10 28.52 6.57
CA ASN A 218 1.79 28.90 5.34
C ASN A 218 2.15 30.40 5.37
N GLU A 219 2.60 30.94 4.24
CA GLU A 219 3.03 32.34 4.12
C GLU A 219 1.89 33.35 4.32
N THR A 220 0.64 32.97 4.02
CA THR A 220 -0.55 33.83 4.13
C THR A 220 -1.46 33.45 5.29
N ASP A 221 -1.79 32.17 5.45
CA ASP A 221 -2.65 31.65 6.52
C ASP A 221 -1.82 31.13 7.70
N LYS A 222 -2.02 31.74 8.86
CA LYS A 222 -1.26 31.48 10.09
C LYS A 222 -2.19 31.32 11.30
N PRO A 223 -3.05 30.28 11.33
CA PRO A 223 -4.05 30.12 12.38
C PRO A 223 -3.43 29.91 13.77
N ARG A 224 -2.18 29.44 13.86
CA ARG A 224 -1.48 29.22 15.13
C ARG A 224 -0.96 30.52 15.75
N VAL A 225 -1.82 31.26 16.46
CA VAL A 225 -1.44 32.45 17.24
C VAL A 225 -1.14 32.08 18.69
N ARG A 226 0.11 32.26 19.14
CA ARG A 226 0.60 31.82 20.47
C ARG A 226 0.35 30.33 20.76
N ALA A 227 0.18 29.54 19.70
CA ALA A 227 0.03 28.09 19.74
C ALA A 227 1.22 27.46 18.99
N PHE A 228 1.83 26.43 19.58
CA PHE A 228 3.06 25.85 19.08
C PHE A 228 2.90 24.35 18.86
N ASN A 229 3.37 23.86 17.72
CA ASN A 229 3.47 22.41 17.50
C ASN A 229 4.57 21.87 18.41
N ARG A 230 4.25 20.80 19.13
CA ARG A 230 5.16 20.07 20.03
C ARG A 230 4.86 18.59 19.83
N TYR A 231 5.90 17.82 19.64
CA TYR A 231 5.81 16.39 19.37
C TYR A 231 6.45 15.62 20.52
N THR A 232 5.89 14.45 20.82
CA THR A 232 6.49 13.48 21.74
C THR A 232 7.09 12.36 20.89
N PRO A 233 8.41 12.12 20.93
CA PRO A 233 9.03 11.04 20.16
C PRO A 233 8.46 9.67 20.52
N GLY A 234 8.19 8.85 19.51
CA GLY A 234 7.64 7.50 19.67
C GLY A 234 7.31 6.85 18.32
N PRO A 235 6.73 5.64 18.34
CA PRO A 235 6.17 5.01 17.14
C PRO A 235 5.15 5.92 16.44
N ALA A 236 5.08 5.85 15.10
CA ALA A 236 3.96 6.43 14.36
C ALA A 236 2.72 5.55 14.61
N ALA A 237 1.73 6.08 15.33
CA ALA A 237 0.55 5.30 15.69
C ALA A 237 -0.25 4.90 14.44
N VAL A 238 -0.52 3.60 14.29
CA VAL A 238 -1.32 3.06 13.18
C VAL A 238 -2.80 3.36 13.41
N HIS A 239 -3.48 3.87 12.39
CA HIS A 239 -4.92 4.09 12.37
C HIS A 239 -5.66 2.83 11.92
N LYS A 240 -5.52 2.46 10.65
CA LYS A 240 -6.15 1.33 9.97
C LYS A 240 -5.17 0.63 9.01
N LEU A 241 -5.54 -0.55 8.52
CA LEU A 241 -4.91 -1.15 7.35
C LEU A 241 -5.51 -0.49 6.10
N GLY A 242 -4.67 0.03 5.21
CA GLY A 242 -5.08 0.69 3.97
C GLY A 242 -5.15 -0.28 2.82
N HIS A 243 -4.01 -0.89 2.48
CA HIS A 243 -3.88 -1.82 1.36
C HIS A 243 -2.92 -2.97 1.63
N TYR A 244 -2.98 -3.98 0.77
CA TYR A 244 -1.90 -4.92 0.56
C TYR A 244 -1.77 -5.24 -0.92
N GLY A 245 -0.65 -5.83 -1.33
CA GLY A 245 -0.54 -6.30 -2.68
C GLY A 245 0.34 -7.51 -2.90
N LEU A 246 0.26 -8.01 -4.12
CA LEU A 246 0.78 -9.30 -4.54
C LEU A 246 1.68 -9.14 -5.76
N CYS A 247 2.76 -9.92 -5.79
CA CYS A 247 3.48 -10.26 -7.00
C CYS A 247 2.87 -11.57 -7.53
N VAL A 248 2.46 -11.58 -8.80
CA VAL A 248 1.70 -12.68 -9.42
C VAL A 248 2.33 -13.07 -10.76
N ARG A 249 2.21 -14.33 -11.18
CA ARG A 249 2.75 -14.82 -12.45
C ARG A 249 1.73 -14.70 -13.60
N ASP A 250 0.46 -14.94 -13.31
CA ASP A 250 -0.66 -14.89 -14.24
C ASP A 250 -1.58 -13.71 -13.88
N PHE A 251 -1.14 -12.51 -14.26
CA PHE A 251 -1.82 -11.26 -13.97
C PHE A 251 -3.26 -11.23 -14.51
N ASP A 252 -3.48 -11.72 -15.74
CA ASP A 252 -4.79 -11.68 -16.38
C ASP A 252 -5.79 -12.58 -15.65
N ALA A 253 -5.39 -13.81 -15.29
CA ALA A 253 -6.25 -14.72 -14.53
C ALA A 253 -6.56 -14.20 -13.12
N GLN A 254 -5.58 -13.57 -12.47
CA GLN A 254 -5.79 -12.95 -11.17
C GLN A 254 -6.74 -11.75 -11.27
N LEU A 255 -6.55 -10.89 -12.27
CA LEU A 255 -7.38 -9.70 -12.48
C LEU A 255 -8.83 -10.10 -12.69
N GLU A 256 -9.08 -11.03 -13.62
CA GLU A 256 -10.42 -11.56 -13.89
C GLU A 256 -11.05 -12.13 -12.62
N TRP A 257 -10.30 -12.92 -11.83
CA TRP A 257 -10.82 -13.53 -10.61
C TRP A 257 -11.22 -12.47 -9.57
N TYR A 258 -10.34 -11.49 -9.28
CA TYR A 258 -10.64 -10.46 -8.29
C TYR A 258 -11.79 -9.55 -8.72
N THR A 259 -11.81 -9.08 -9.98
CA THR A 259 -12.82 -8.11 -10.44
C THR A 259 -14.14 -8.75 -10.83
N THR A 260 -14.20 -10.05 -11.13
CA THR A 260 -15.47 -10.74 -11.41
C THR A 260 -16.16 -11.20 -10.12
N ASN A 261 -15.39 -11.62 -9.11
CA ASN A 261 -15.96 -12.13 -7.87
C ASN A 261 -16.27 -11.04 -6.84
N PHE A 262 -15.55 -9.91 -6.87
CA PHE A 262 -15.68 -8.84 -5.88
C PHE A 262 -15.82 -7.49 -6.55
N ASN A 263 -16.39 -6.52 -5.85
CA ASN A 263 -16.45 -5.12 -6.26
C ASN A 263 -15.08 -4.40 -6.15
N PHE A 264 -13.99 -5.07 -6.54
CA PHE A 264 -12.74 -4.37 -6.82
C PHE A 264 -12.88 -3.65 -8.16
N ALA A 265 -12.56 -2.36 -8.14
CA ALA A 265 -12.52 -1.52 -9.31
C ALA A 265 -11.08 -1.01 -9.50
N PRO A 266 -10.47 -1.19 -10.69
CA PRO A 266 -9.19 -0.58 -10.99
C PRO A 266 -9.28 0.94 -10.85
N THR A 267 -8.29 1.55 -10.20
CA THR A 267 -8.04 2.99 -10.21
C THR A 267 -6.95 3.30 -11.23
N ASP A 268 -5.88 2.48 -11.23
CA ASP A 268 -4.79 2.58 -12.22
C ASP A 268 -4.37 1.21 -12.72
N PHE A 269 -3.94 1.20 -13.98
CA PHE A 269 -3.12 0.15 -14.55
C PHE A 269 -1.70 0.65 -14.81
N LEU A 270 -0.74 -0.24 -14.55
CA LEU A 270 0.62 -0.11 -15.02
C LEU A 270 0.82 -1.01 -16.23
N TYR A 271 1.40 -0.48 -17.29
CA TYR A 271 1.65 -1.23 -18.52
C TYR A 271 3.12 -1.21 -18.93
N VAL A 272 3.55 -2.24 -19.66
CA VAL A 272 4.80 -2.23 -20.43
C VAL A 272 4.49 -2.19 -21.92
N PRO A 273 5.28 -1.48 -22.75
CA PRO A 273 5.16 -1.56 -24.19
C PRO A 273 5.38 -2.99 -24.69
N VAL A 274 4.54 -3.45 -25.60
CA VAL A 274 4.79 -4.66 -26.38
C VAL A 274 5.61 -4.22 -27.59
N VAL A 275 6.89 -4.61 -27.63
CA VAL A 275 7.77 -4.30 -28.75
C VAL A 275 7.32 -5.14 -29.95
N ASP A 276 6.63 -4.50 -30.89
CA ASP A 276 6.41 -4.98 -32.25
C ASP A 276 7.09 -4.01 -33.23
N GLU A 277 7.61 -4.52 -34.34
CA GLU A 277 8.38 -3.78 -35.36
C GLU A 277 7.59 -2.60 -35.98
N ASN A 278 6.27 -2.55 -35.77
CA ASN A 278 5.35 -1.53 -36.30
C ASN A 278 4.65 -0.68 -35.22
N SER A 279 5.01 -0.81 -33.94
CA SER A 279 4.37 -0.14 -32.82
C SER A 279 5.28 0.93 -32.22
N ASN A 280 4.76 2.14 -32.03
CA ASN A 280 5.43 3.21 -31.28
C ASN A 280 5.14 3.15 -29.77
N GLY A 281 4.48 2.09 -29.26
CA GLY A 281 4.15 1.92 -27.85
C GLY A 281 3.12 2.93 -27.30
N ILE A 282 2.49 3.73 -28.17
CA ILE A 282 1.52 4.77 -27.77
C ILE A 282 0.08 4.21 -27.78
N ASP A 283 -0.24 3.29 -28.69
CA ASP A 283 -1.56 2.65 -28.76
C ASP A 283 -1.73 1.59 -27.65
N ARG A 284 -2.89 1.57 -26.99
CA ARG A 284 -3.28 0.54 -26.01
C ARG A 284 -3.19 -0.87 -26.59
N ALA A 285 -3.42 -1.03 -27.89
CA ALA A 285 -3.27 -2.31 -28.58
C ALA A 285 -1.82 -2.85 -28.59
N ALA A 286 -0.82 -2.01 -28.31
CA ALA A 286 0.58 -2.37 -28.32
C ALA A 286 1.24 -2.27 -26.93
N ARG A 287 0.44 -2.50 -25.89
CA ARG A 287 0.86 -2.48 -24.49
C ARG A 287 0.32 -3.72 -23.79
N LYS A 288 0.99 -4.13 -22.72
CA LYS A 288 0.53 -5.20 -21.84
C LYS A 288 0.42 -4.64 -20.43
N ASP A 289 -0.77 -4.74 -19.85
CA ASP A 289 -0.97 -4.42 -18.44
C ASP A 289 -0.19 -5.44 -17.60
N VAL A 290 0.58 -4.92 -16.66
CA VAL A 290 1.44 -5.70 -15.76
C VAL A 290 1.16 -5.37 -14.31
N GLY A 291 0.47 -4.28 -13.99
CA GLY A 291 0.10 -3.95 -12.62
C GLY A 291 -1.28 -3.31 -12.55
N VAL A 292 -1.94 -3.44 -11.40
CA VAL A 292 -3.23 -2.78 -11.11
C VAL A 292 -3.23 -2.30 -9.67
N PHE A 293 -3.75 -1.10 -9.45
CA PHE A 293 -4.14 -0.57 -8.15
C PHE A 293 -5.66 -0.49 -8.14
N ALA A 294 -6.31 -1.13 -7.17
CA ALA A 294 -7.76 -1.26 -7.14
C ALA A 294 -8.34 -0.82 -5.79
N HIS A 295 -9.40 -0.02 -5.85
CA HIS A 295 -10.24 0.32 -4.72
C HIS A 295 -11.42 -0.65 -4.59
N VAL A 296 -12.13 -0.58 -3.46
CA VAL A 296 -13.42 -1.25 -3.28
C VAL A 296 -14.51 -0.27 -3.71
N ASP A 297 -15.21 -0.57 -4.80
CA ASP A 297 -16.27 0.27 -5.33
C ASP A 297 -17.50 0.28 -4.40
N ARG A 298 -17.79 1.45 -3.83
CA ARG A 298 -18.94 1.71 -2.94
C ARG A 298 -19.91 2.73 -3.54
N GLY A 299 -19.93 2.87 -4.87
CA GLY A 299 -20.75 3.85 -5.57
C GLY A 299 -20.23 5.26 -5.34
N ASP A 300 -21.10 6.14 -4.84
CA ASP A 300 -20.80 7.54 -4.58
C ASP A 300 -19.91 7.78 -3.36
N GLN A 301 -19.77 6.79 -2.47
CA GLN A 301 -18.99 6.91 -1.24
C GLN A 301 -17.49 6.97 -1.54
N PRO A 302 -16.78 8.04 -1.13
CA PRO A 302 -15.34 8.13 -1.31
C PRO A 302 -14.61 7.04 -0.51
N VAL A 303 -13.70 6.35 -1.16
CA VAL A 303 -12.85 5.29 -0.60
C VAL A 303 -11.38 5.59 -0.90
N ASP A 304 -10.47 4.98 -0.14
CA ASP A 304 -9.03 5.04 -0.42
C ASP A 304 -8.77 4.66 -1.90
N HIS A 305 -7.90 5.43 -2.55
CA HIS A 305 -7.47 5.24 -3.94
C HIS A 305 -7.20 3.77 -4.31
N HIS A 306 -6.62 3.01 -3.40
CA HIS A 306 -6.55 1.57 -3.53
C HIS A 306 -6.53 0.89 -2.15
N THR A 307 -7.04 -0.33 -2.12
CA THR A 307 -6.96 -1.22 -0.95
C THR A 307 -6.36 -2.59 -1.31
N PHE A 308 -6.22 -2.84 -2.61
CA PHE A 308 -5.55 -4.01 -3.15
C PHE A 308 -4.73 -3.58 -4.38
N PHE A 309 -3.54 -4.12 -4.53
CA PHE A 309 -2.79 -4.00 -5.78
C PHE A 309 -2.13 -5.33 -6.14
N MET A 310 -1.78 -5.49 -7.40
CA MET A 310 -0.91 -6.59 -7.80
C MET A 310 -0.06 -6.23 -9.00
N THR A 311 1.09 -6.88 -9.12
CA THR A 311 2.02 -6.71 -10.24
C THR A 311 2.50 -8.06 -10.76
N SER A 312 2.71 -8.14 -12.06
CA SER A 312 3.32 -9.28 -12.75
C SER A 312 4.76 -9.46 -12.28
N ASN A 313 5.14 -10.69 -11.97
CA ASN A 313 6.48 -11.03 -11.54
C ASN A 313 6.80 -12.51 -11.91
N ALA A 314 8.08 -12.87 -11.91
CA ALA A 314 8.56 -14.23 -12.13
C ALA A 314 8.13 -15.21 -11.01
N THR A 315 7.89 -14.70 -9.80
CA THR A 315 7.43 -15.48 -8.65
C THR A 315 6.14 -14.93 -8.05
N SER A 316 5.39 -15.83 -7.42
CA SER A 316 4.17 -15.52 -6.68
C SER A 316 4.49 -15.27 -5.20
N HIS A 317 4.38 -14.04 -4.72
CA HIS A 317 4.55 -13.70 -3.30
C HIS A 317 3.73 -12.47 -2.88
N VAL A 318 3.58 -12.26 -1.58
CA VAL A 318 3.05 -10.99 -1.07
C VAL A 318 4.12 -9.92 -1.23
N HIS A 319 3.75 -8.79 -1.82
CA HIS A 319 4.64 -7.65 -1.93
C HIS A 319 4.73 -6.93 -0.57
N HIS A 320 3.65 -6.29 -0.12
CA HIS A 320 3.60 -5.61 1.18
C HIS A 320 2.17 -5.47 1.70
N CYS A 321 2.03 -5.06 2.96
CA CYS A 321 0.81 -4.46 3.51
C CYS A 321 1.10 -3.10 4.13
N SER A 322 0.12 -2.20 4.08
CA SER A 322 0.31 -0.79 4.37
C SER A 322 -0.70 -0.24 5.35
N PHE A 323 -0.22 0.56 6.29
CA PHE A 323 -0.96 1.02 7.45
C PHE A 323 -0.99 2.54 7.50
N GLU A 324 -2.20 3.09 7.61
CA GLU A 324 -2.37 4.54 7.66
C GLU A 324 -1.87 5.08 9.00
N VAL A 325 -1.13 6.18 8.96
CA VAL A 325 -0.71 6.95 10.13
C VAL A 325 -1.21 8.39 10.02
N HIS A 326 -1.16 9.12 11.14
CA HIS A 326 -1.93 10.36 11.28
C HIS A 326 -1.53 11.48 10.32
N ASP A 327 -0.23 11.73 10.16
CA ASP A 327 0.28 12.80 9.31
C ASP A 327 1.77 12.61 8.98
N TYR A 328 2.27 13.47 8.10
CA TYR A 328 3.67 13.47 7.68
C TYR A 328 4.69 13.63 8.83
N ASP A 329 4.42 14.52 9.78
CA ASP A 329 5.34 14.81 10.87
C ASP A 329 5.49 13.59 11.80
N THR A 330 4.37 12.95 12.14
CA THR A 330 4.34 11.75 13.00
C THR A 330 4.92 10.54 12.28
N GLN A 331 4.70 10.38 10.97
CA GLN A 331 5.37 9.36 10.16
C GLN A 331 6.88 9.56 10.16
N HIS A 332 7.36 10.80 9.99
CA HIS A 332 8.80 11.09 10.03
C HIS A 332 9.44 10.79 11.41
N LEU A 333 8.72 11.09 12.50
CA LEU A 333 9.16 10.70 13.84
C LEU A 333 9.16 9.18 14.03
N GLY A 334 8.17 8.47 13.47
CA GLY A 334 8.12 7.01 13.44
C GLY A 334 9.29 6.40 12.67
N HIS A 335 9.65 6.95 11.52
CA HIS A 335 10.84 6.54 10.76
C HIS A 335 12.11 6.66 11.60
N GLN A 336 12.32 7.82 12.25
CA GLN A 336 13.47 8.03 13.14
C GLN A 336 13.47 7.08 14.34
N TRP A 337 12.29 6.78 14.89
CA TRP A 337 12.11 5.82 15.96
C TRP A 337 12.55 4.41 15.54
N LEU A 338 12.05 3.92 14.40
CA LEU A 338 12.40 2.61 13.85
C LEU A 338 13.89 2.52 13.48
N ALA A 339 14.44 3.57 12.86
CA ALA A 339 15.87 3.66 12.54
C ALA A 339 16.74 3.60 13.80
N LYS A 340 16.37 4.31 14.88
CA LYS A 340 17.08 4.28 16.16
C LYS A 340 17.04 2.91 16.82
N LYS A 341 15.96 2.15 16.62
CA LYS A 341 15.83 0.75 17.04
C LYS A 341 16.58 -0.23 16.12
N ARG A 342 17.18 0.25 15.03
CA ARG A 342 17.94 -0.51 14.03
C ARG A 342 17.10 -1.53 13.27
N TYR A 343 15.82 -1.23 13.05
CA TYR A 343 15.04 -1.97 12.06
C TYR A 343 15.57 -1.70 10.65
N LYS A 344 15.27 -2.60 9.72
CA LYS A 344 15.79 -2.52 8.36
C LYS A 344 14.81 -1.78 7.46
N SER A 345 15.16 -0.56 7.09
CA SER A 345 14.44 0.23 6.07
C SER A 345 14.46 -0.51 4.73
N VAL A 346 13.36 -0.42 3.99
CA VAL A 346 13.23 -0.91 2.62
C VAL A 346 13.40 0.27 1.66
N TRP A 347 12.51 1.27 1.78
CA TRP A 347 12.45 2.44 0.91
C TRP A 347 11.63 3.54 1.60
N GLY A 348 12.02 4.80 1.43
CA GLY A 348 11.33 5.95 2.02
C GLY A 348 12.18 6.74 3.02
N ILE A 349 11.66 7.83 3.57
CA ILE A 349 10.33 8.39 3.31
C ILE A 349 10.25 9.02 1.90
N GLY A 350 9.13 8.81 1.21
CA GLY A 350 8.86 9.44 -0.08
C GLY A 350 7.37 9.73 -0.28
N ARG A 351 7.00 10.15 -1.49
CA ARG A 351 5.61 10.33 -1.93
C ARG A 351 5.37 9.60 -3.23
N HIS A 352 4.33 8.78 -3.27
CA HIS A 352 3.88 8.10 -4.47
C HIS A 352 3.24 9.05 -5.49
N ILE A 353 3.37 8.71 -6.77
CA ILE A 353 2.57 9.35 -7.82
C ILE A 353 1.14 8.84 -7.74
N LEU A 354 0.97 7.52 -7.68
CA LEU A 354 -0.34 6.87 -7.59
C LEU A 354 -0.91 7.00 -6.19
N GLY A 355 -2.14 7.51 -6.08
CA GLY A 355 -2.84 7.77 -4.82
C GLY A 355 -2.18 8.80 -3.90
N SER A 356 -1.15 9.51 -4.36
CA SER A 356 -0.44 10.59 -3.65
C SER A 356 0.11 10.26 -2.26
N GLN A 357 0.10 8.99 -1.84
CA GLN A 357 0.45 8.56 -0.49
C GLN A 357 1.91 8.88 -0.15
N ILE A 358 2.15 9.41 1.05
CA ILE A 358 3.49 9.49 1.63
C ILE A 358 3.85 8.12 2.20
N PHE A 359 4.91 7.49 1.72
CA PHE A 359 5.27 6.13 2.09
C PHE A 359 6.52 6.06 3.00
N ASP A 360 6.58 5.02 3.84
CA ASP A 360 7.76 4.60 4.60
C ASP A 360 7.78 3.07 4.78
N TYR A 361 8.63 2.36 4.03
CA TYR A 361 8.67 0.90 3.98
C TYR A 361 9.74 0.30 4.88
N TRP A 362 9.38 -0.77 5.59
CA TRP A 362 10.24 -1.51 6.51
C TRP A 362 10.11 -3.02 6.33
N TRP A 363 11.18 -3.74 6.62
CA TRP A 363 11.11 -5.18 6.81
C TRP A 363 10.67 -5.50 8.24
N ASP A 364 9.63 -6.32 8.38
CA ASP A 364 9.31 -6.95 9.66
C ASP A 364 10.37 -8.00 10.04
N THR A 365 10.24 -8.55 11.25
CA THR A 365 11.21 -9.50 11.81
C THR A 365 11.25 -10.86 11.12
N THR A 366 10.34 -11.12 10.19
CA THR A 366 10.27 -12.34 9.37
C THR A 366 10.45 -12.07 7.88
N GLY A 367 10.76 -10.83 7.51
CA GLY A 367 10.94 -10.40 6.13
C GLY A 367 9.64 -10.29 5.34
N ASN A 368 8.52 -9.94 5.99
CA ASN A 368 7.40 -9.33 5.27
C ASN A 368 7.67 -7.83 5.16
N MET A 369 7.37 -7.24 4.01
CA MET A 369 7.44 -5.81 3.83
C MET A 369 6.17 -5.17 4.41
N VAL A 370 6.35 -4.16 5.25
CA VAL A 370 5.25 -3.36 5.80
C VAL A 370 5.50 -1.89 5.51
N GLU A 371 4.43 -1.14 5.32
CA GLU A 371 4.48 0.27 4.95
C GLU A 371 3.66 1.10 5.96
N HIS A 372 4.19 2.26 6.34
CA HIS A 372 3.37 3.36 6.85
C HIS A 372 3.00 4.27 5.68
N TYR A 373 1.72 4.65 5.60
CA TYR A 373 1.28 5.69 4.67
C TYR A 373 0.50 6.80 5.34
N ALA A 374 0.51 7.99 4.74
CA ALA A 374 -0.36 9.11 5.09
C ALA A 374 -0.72 9.90 3.82
N ASP A 375 -1.74 10.76 3.90
CA ASP A 375 -2.07 11.74 2.85
C ASP A 375 -2.37 11.11 1.49
N GLY A 376 -3.27 10.11 1.48
CA GLY A 376 -3.71 9.42 0.27
C GLY A 376 -4.97 10.01 -0.35
N ASP A 377 -5.10 9.89 -1.68
CA ASP A 377 -6.27 10.33 -2.43
C ASP A 377 -7.50 9.45 -2.16
N LEU A 378 -8.69 10.03 -2.31
CA LEU A 378 -9.97 9.33 -2.26
C LEU A 378 -10.62 9.33 -3.65
N VAL A 379 -11.23 8.20 -4.01
CA VAL A 379 -11.85 7.94 -5.31
C VAL A 379 -13.26 7.36 -5.11
N ASN A 380 -14.08 7.39 -6.16
CA ASN A 380 -15.42 6.78 -6.18
C ASN A 380 -15.78 6.27 -7.59
N GLU A 381 -17.04 5.89 -7.81
CA GLU A 381 -17.50 5.34 -9.10
C GLU A 381 -17.34 6.29 -10.31
N ASP A 382 -17.21 7.60 -10.07
CA ASP A 382 -17.04 8.62 -11.11
C ASP A 382 -15.56 8.81 -11.50
N THR A 383 -14.62 8.31 -10.70
CA THR A 383 -13.19 8.38 -11.01
C THR A 383 -12.85 7.48 -12.20
N PRO A 384 -12.26 8.01 -13.29
CA PRO A 384 -11.84 7.18 -14.42
C PRO A 384 -10.61 6.34 -14.06
N ILE A 385 -10.39 5.27 -14.80
CA ILE A 385 -9.22 4.42 -14.67
C ILE A 385 -8.04 5.07 -15.40
N GLY A 386 -6.88 5.18 -14.75
CA GLY A 386 -5.63 5.66 -15.34
C GLY A 386 -4.74 4.57 -15.93
N TRP A 387 -3.94 4.90 -16.95
CA TRP A 387 -2.84 4.05 -17.43
C TRP A 387 -1.52 4.79 -17.37
N SER A 388 -0.52 4.14 -16.78
CA SER A 388 0.85 4.66 -16.68
C SER A 388 1.88 3.60 -17.02
N ASN A 389 3.04 4.03 -17.53
CA ASN A 389 4.14 3.11 -17.84
C ASN A 389 4.74 2.52 -16.55
N ALA A 390 4.95 1.21 -16.52
CA ALA A 390 5.60 0.50 -15.44
C ALA A 390 7.12 0.77 -15.44
N GLY A 391 7.55 1.88 -14.86
CA GLY A 391 8.95 2.21 -14.64
C GLY A 391 9.19 2.84 -13.27
N ASP A 392 10.43 2.81 -12.77
CA ASP A 392 10.81 3.34 -11.44
C ASP A 392 10.37 4.80 -11.26
N GLU A 393 10.41 5.59 -12.33
CA GLU A 393 10.01 7.01 -12.36
C GLU A 393 8.50 7.22 -12.18
N ALA A 394 7.69 6.19 -12.40
CA ALA A 394 6.25 6.23 -12.20
C ALA A 394 5.84 5.97 -10.74
N LEU A 395 6.77 5.58 -9.86
CA LEU A 395 6.43 5.18 -8.50
C LEU A 395 6.47 6.32 -7.50
N ALA A 396 7.35 7.33 -7.66
CA ALA A 396 7.52 8.38 -6.66
C ALA A 396 7.69 9.79 -7.24
N VAL A 397 7.02 10.76 -6.63
CA VAL A 397 7.20 12.20 -6.88
C VAL A 397 8.53 12.67 -6.29
N TRP A 398 8.85 12.22 -5.07
CA TRP A 398 10.09 12.50 -4.37
C TRP A 398 10.36 11.40 -3.33
N GLY A 399 11.62 11.23 -2.95
CA GLY A 399 12.08 10.22 -2.01
C GLY A 399 13.49 9.75 -2.35
N PRO A 400 14.05 8.79 -1.61
CA PRO A 400 15.24 8.06 -2.05
C PRO A 400 15.00 7.35 -3.38
N GLU A 401 16.07 7.05 -4.12
CA GLU A 401 15.98 6.20 -5.31
C GLU A 401 15.31 4.85 -4.97
N VAL A 402 14.43 4.39 -5.86
CA VAL A 402 13.75 3.11 -5.71
C VAL A 402 14.81 2.00 -5.75
N PRO A 403 14.86 1.09 -4.76
CA PRO A 403 15.71 -0.09 -4.87
C PRO A 403 15.28 -0.94 -6.06
N LYS A 404 16.23 -1.34 -6.92
CA LYS A 404 15.92 -2.15 -8.13
C LYS A 404 15.14 -3.44 -7.84
N TRP A 405 15.33 -4.02 -6.66
CA TRP A 405 14.66 -5.24 -6.20
C TRP A 405 13.31 -4.98 -5.55
N PHE A 406 12.82 -3.73 -5.49
CA PHE A 406 11.63 -3.36 -4.72
C PHE A 406 10.37 -4.13 -5.18
N LEU A 407 10.22 -4.29 -6.50
CA LEU A 407 9.12 -5.04 -7.12
C LEU A 407 9.45 -6.53 -7.37
N GLU A 408 10.65 -6.99 -7.01
CA GLU A 408 11.13 -8.37 -7.26
C GLU A 408 10.57 -9.42 -6.30
#